data_AF-A0A350UIT4-F1
#
_entry.id   AF-A0A350UIT4-F1
#
_cell.length_a   1.000
_cell.length_b   1.000
_cell.length_c   1.000
_cell.angle_alpha   90.00
_cell.angle_beta   90.00
_cell.angle_gamma   90.00
#
_symmetry.space_group_name_H-M   'P 1'
#
loop_
_entity.id
_entity.type
_entity.pdbx_description
1 polymer ?
#
loop_
_entity_poly.entity_id
_entity_poly.type
_entity_poly.pdbx_seq_one_letter_code
_entity_poly.pdbx_strand_id
1 'polypeptide(L)'
;MPRPPGFIVGRSHSVPSQRPRLHLPALGLELHRERAGVTLEEIADTTKISRTFLRAIEEGNYAALPGGVFTTSYIRQYAEAVGYDAAEILDHCRRSLAPEPEAEPENPNTGLPKWASRLLSLG
;
A
#
# COMPACT_ATOMS: atom_id res chain seq x y z
N MET A 1 52.73 22.52 21.21
CA MET A 1 52.17 21.20 20.84
C MET A 1 50.74 21.39 20.36
N PRO A 2 50.40 21.09 19.10
CA PRO A 2 49.01 21.07 18.65
C PRO A 2 48.32 19.77 19.09
N ARG A 3 47.06 19.88 19.56
CA ARG A 3 46.19 18.72 19.83
C ARG A 3 45.77 18.07 18.49
N PRO A 4 45.64 16.73 18.40
CA PRO A 4 45.10 16.10 17.20
C PRO A 4 43.60 16.40 17.06
N PRO A 5 43.07 16.54 15.83
CA PRO A 5 41.63 16.66 15.62
C PRO A 5 40.93 15.37 16.06
N GLY A 6 39.92 15.54 16.91
CA GLY A 6 39.09 14.45 17.42
C GLY A 6 38.42 13.68 16.29
N PHE A 7 38.62 12.37 16.32
CA PHE A 7 37.91 11.41 15.51
C PHE A 7 36.45 11.34 16.01
N ILE A 8 35.50 11.93 15.27
CA ILE A 8 34.08 11.78 15.58
C ILE A 8 33.67 10.37 15.13
N VAL A 9 33.66 9.44 16.07
CA VAL A 9 32.86 8.21 15.98
C VAL A 9 31.39 8.60 16.01
N GLY A 10 30.62 7.99 15.11
CA GLY A 10 29.25 7.61 15.42
C GLY A 10 28.18 8.50 14.81
N ARG A 11 27.69 8.08 13.66
CA ARG A 11 26.23 8.00 13.50
C ARG A 11 25.93 6.69 12.80
N SER A 12 25.70 5.66 13.60
CA SER A 12 25.00 4.47 13.15
C SER A 12 23.71 4.95 12.49
N HIS A 13 23.66 4.90 11.16
CA HIS A 13 22.41 4.95 10.46
C HIS A 13 21.70 3.66 10.86
N SER A 14 20.81 3.78 11.84
CA SER A 14 19.83 2.74 12.13
C SER A 14 19.06 2.50 10.84
N VAL A 15 19.48 1.48 10.09
CA VAL A 15 18.68 0.91 9.01
C VAL A 15 17.34 0.57 9.67
N PRO A 16 16.20 1.14 9.23
CA PRO A 16 14.93 0.69 9.74
C PRO A 16 14.84 -0.77 9.37
N SER A 17 14.93 -1.65 10.38
CA SER A 17 14.58 -3.05 10.24
C SER A 17 13.10 -3.08 9.89
N GLN A 18 12.80 -2.96 8.60
CA GLN A 18 11.53 -3.37 8.06
C GLN A 18 11.48 -4.87 8.29
N ARG A 19 10.91 -5.26 9.43
CA ARG A 19 10.50 -6.64 9.65
C ARG A 19 9.73 -7.04 8.40
N PRO A 20 10.05 -8.17 7.74
CA PRO A 20 9.21 -8.65 6.66
C PRO A 20 7.83 -8.84 7.27
N ARG A 21 6.92 -7.90 6.97
CA ARG A 21 5.51 -8.08 7.29
C ARG A 21 5.17 -9.38 6.57
N LEU A 22 4.87 -10.42 7.35
CA LEU A 22 4.40 -11.68 6.79
C LEU A 22 3.33 -11.30 5.77
N HIS A 23 3.58 -11.62 4.50
CA HIS A 23 2.77 -11.20 3.36
C HIS A 23 1.50 -12.06 3.31
N LEU A 24 0.78 -12.10 4.42
CA LEU A 24 -0.60 -12.55 4.45
C LEU A 24 -1.37 -11.47 3.70
N PRO A 25 -2.02 -11.78 2.57
CA PRO A 25 -2.83 -10.80 1.88
C PRO A 25 -3.88 -10.27 2.85
N ALA A 26 -3.90 -8.95 3.03
CA ALA A 26 -4.54 -8.30 4.17
C ALA A 26 -6.04 -8.57 4.32
N LEU A 27 -6.71 -8.97 3.23
CA LEU A 27 -8.15 -9.25 3.17
C LEU A 27 -8.51 -10.74 3.17
N GLY A 28 -7.52 -11.65 3.09
CA GLY A 28 -7.77 -13.10 3.10
C GLY A 28 -8.65 -13.61 1.94
N LEU A 29 -8.56 -12.97 0.77
CA LEU A 29 -9.44 -13.25 -0.38
C LEU A 29 -9.30 -14.68 -0.91
N GLU A 30 -8.08 -15.22 -0.95
CA GLU A 30 -7.83 -16.61 -1.34
C GLU A 30 -8.61 -17.60 -0.45
N LEU A 31 -8.50 -17.46 0.87
CA LEU A 31 -9.21 -18.31 1.83
C LEU A 31 -10.74 -18.15 1.69
N HIS A 32 -11.22 -16.93 1.44
CA HIS A 32 -12.65 -16.68 1.22
C HIS A 32 -13.15 -17.39 -0.03
N ARG A 33 -12.41 -17.28 -1.15
CA ARG A 33 -12.71 -17.98 -2.39
C ARG A 33 -12.71 -19.49 -2.20
N GLU A 34 -11.70 -20.04 -1.52
CA GLU A 34 -11.63 -21.48 -1.23
C GLU A 34 -12.82 -21.98 -0.42
N ARG A 35 -13.27 -21.20 0.58
CA ARG A 35 -14.48 -21.50 1.36
C ARG A 35 -15.76 -21.42 0.54
N ALA A 36 -15.79 -20.56 -0.48
CA ALA A 36 -16.88 -20.50 -1.45
C ALA A 36 -16.85 -21.68 -2.46
N GLY A 37 -15.76 -22.46 -2.49
CA GLY A 37 -15.62 -23.62 -3.38
C GLY A 37 -15.41 -23.26 -4.85
N VAL A 38 -14.97 -22.03 -5.14
CA VAL A 38 -14.78 -21.53 -6.52
C VAL A 38 -13.28 -21.51 -6.87
N THR A 39 -12.90 -21.95 -8.06
CA THR A 39 -11.52 -21.94 -8.55
C THR A 39 -11.19 -20.65 -9.32
N LEU A 40 -9.91 -20.29 -9.41
CA LEU A 40 -9.49 -19.16 -10.25
C LEU A 40 -9.76 -19.43 -11.74
N GLU A 41 -9.71 -20.70 -12.16
CA GLU A 41 -10.09 -21.16 -13.49
C GLU A 41 -11.55 -20.85 -13.81
N GLU A 42 -12.49 -21.21 -12.93
CA GLU A 42 -13.93 -20.93 -13.13
C GLU A 42 -14.23 -19.43 -13.19
N ILE A 43 -13.55 -18.63 -12.35
CA ILE A 43 -13.68 -17.16 -12.37
C ILE A 43 -13.09 -16.60 -13.67
N ALA A 44 -11.99 -17.14 -14.16
CA ALA A 44 -11.40 -16.71 -15.42
C ALA A 44 -12.30 -17.06 -16.62
N ASP A 45 -12.94 -18.22 -16.61
CA ASP A 45 -13.79 -18.70 -17.69
C ASP A 45 -15.08 -17.87 -17.82
N THR A 46 -15.70 -17.50 -16.71
CA THR A 46 -16.88 -16.62 -16.67
C THR A 46 -16.50 -15.15 -16.88
N THR A 47 -15.42 -14.77 -16.20
CA THR A 47 -14.61 -13.54 -16.23
C THR A 47 -14.21 -12.91 -17.55
N LYS A 48 -13.53 -13.77 -18.33
CA LYS A 48 -12.48 -13.41 -19.28
C LYS A 48 -11.31 -12.63 -18.67
N ILE A 49 -11.19 -12.60 -17.35
CA ILE A 49 -10.03 -12.06 -16.63
C ILE A 49 -8.98 -13.17 -16.51
N SER A 50 -7.72 -12.88 -16.87
CA SER A 50 -6.63 -13.84 -16.72
C SER A 50 -6.41 -14.22 -15.26
N ARG A 51 -6.15 -15.51 -15.01
CA ARG A 51 -5.77 -16.04 -13.69
C ARG A 51 -4.62 -15.27 -13.03
N THR A 52 -3.70 -14.74 -13.83
CA THR A 52 -2.58 -13.92 -13.31
C THR A 52 -3.09 -12.67 -12.60
N PHE A 53 -4.12 -12.01 -13.13
CA PHE A 53 -4.71 -10.82 -12.51
C PHE A 53 -5.62 -11.17 -11.33
N LEU A 54 -6.36 -12.28 -11.40
CA LEU A 54 -7.16 -12.74 -10.28
C LEU A 54 -6.28 -13.07 -9.06
N ARG A 55 -5.16 -13.77 -9.28
CA ARG A 55 -4.16 -14.01 -8.23
C ARG A 55 -3.53 -12.71 -7.73
N ALA A 56 -3.26 -11.74 -8.60
CA ALA A 56 -2.74 -10.44 -8.17
C ALA A 56 -3.73 -9.70 -7.26
N ILE A 57 -5.04 -9.82 -7.49
CA ILE A 57 -6.07 -9.30 -6.58
C ILE A 57 -6.00 -10.01 -5.22
N GLU A 58 -5.90 -11.34 -5.21
CA GLU A 58 -5.77 -12.14 -3.99
C GLU A 58 -4.52 -11.79 -3.18
N GLU A 59 -3.40 -11.54 -3.84
CA GLU A 59 -2.12 -11.17 -3.24
C GLU A 59 -2.05 -9.68 -2.82
N GLY A 60 -3.03 -8.86 -3.19
CA GLY A 60 -2.99 -7.40 -2.99
C GLY A 60 -1.99 -6.68 -3.91
N ASN A 61 -1.47 -7.36 -4.94
CA ASN A 61 -0.54 -6.81 -5.93
C ASN A 61 -1.29 -6.04 -7.04
N TYR A 62 -1.97 -4.96 -6.65
CA TYR A 62 -2.79 -4.17 -7.56
C TYR A 62 -1.97 -3.44 -8.63
N ALA A 63 -0.66 -3.24 -8.41
CA ALA A 63 0.25 -2.65 -9.39
C ALA A 63 0.46 -3.53 -10.63
N ALA A 64 0.20 -4.84 -10.53
CA ALA A 64 0.27 -5.75 -11.66
C ALA A 64 -0.96 -5.67 -12.58
N LEU A 65 -2.04 -5.02 -12.16
CA LEU A 65 -3.25 -4.86 -12.97
C LEU A 65 -3.02 -3.85 -14.10
N PRO A 66 -3.82 -3.88 -15.19
CA PRO A 66 -3.69 -2.94 -16.31
C PRO A 66 -3.89 -1.45 -15.95
N GLY A 67 -4.30 -1.14 -14.72
CA GLY A 67 -4.56 0.22 -14.26
C GLY A 67 -5.90 0.79 -14.72
N GLY A 68 -6.13 2.07 -14.38
CA GLY A 68 -7.31 2.84 -14.80
C GLY A 68 -8.65 2.17 -14.46
N VAL A 69 -9.60 2.27 -15.40
CA VAL A 69 -10.96 1.73 -15.24
C VAL A 69 -11.00 0.20 -15.13
N PHE A 70 -10.00 -0.49 -15.69
CA PHE A 70 -9.93 -1.96 -15.68
C PHE A 70 -9.67 -2.51 -14.29
N THR A 71 -8.87 -1.82 -13.47
CA THR A 71 -8.59 -2.23 -12.08
C THR A 71 -9.89 -2.32 -11.28
N THR A 72 -10.71 -1.28 -11.33
CA THR A 72 -12.00 -1.24 -10.63
C THR A 72 -12.95 -2.32 -11.15
N SER A 73 -13.01 -2.52 -12.47
CA SER A 73 -13.87 -3.55 -13.07
C SER A 73 -13.45 -4.96 -12.67
N TYR A 74 -12.16 -5.27 -12.68
CA TYR A 74 -11.66 -6.61 -12.34
C TYR A 74 -11.88 -6.92 -10.85
N ILE A 75 -11.65 -5.95 -9.97
CA ILE A 75 -11.93 -6.11 -8.54
C ILE A 75 -13.41 -6.40 -8.30
N ARG A 76 -14.32 -5.65 -8.96
CA ARG A 76 -15.77 -5.87 -8.81
C ARG A 76 -16.21 -7.24 -9.30
N GLN A 77 -15.72 -7.66 -10.48
CA GLN A 77 -16.04 -8.97 -11.05
C GLN A 77 -15.50 -10.12 -10.19
N TYR A 78 -14.28 -10.00 -9.66
CA TYR A 78 -13.75 -10.98 -8.71
C TYR A 78 -14.61 -11.04 -7.44
N ALA A 79 -14.92 -9.89 -6.84
CA ALA A 79 -15.70 -9.80 -5.61
C ALA A 79 -17.10 -10.44 -5.78
N GLU A 80 -17.76 -10.18 -6.90
CA GLU A 80 -19.05 -10.80 -7.24
C GLU A 80 -18.94 -12.32 -7.37
N ALA A 81 -17.91 -12.82 -8.07
CA ALA A 81 -17.72 -14.25 -8.29
C ALA A 81 -17.46 -15.04 -7.00
N VAL A 82 -16.87 -14.41 -5.98
CA VAL A 82 -16.57 -15.06 -4.68
C VAL A 82 -17.52 -14.64 -3.56
N GLY A 83 -18.51 -13.77 -3.84
CA GLY A 83 -19.45 -13.26 -2.85
C GLY A 83 -18.79 -12.43 -1.74
N TYR A 84 -17.83 -11.57 -2.09
CA TYR A 84 -17.15 -10.64 -1.18
C TYR A 84 -17.57 -9.19 -1.45
N ASP A 85 -17.44 -8.30 -0.47
CA ASP A 85 -17.74 -6.88 -0.67
C ASP A 85 -16.65 -6.20 -1.52
N ALA A 86 -17.01 -5.81 -2.75
CA ALA A 86 -16.12 -5.10 -3.65
C ALA A 86 -15.60 -3.78 -3.05
N ALA A 87 -16.37 -3.11 -2.19
CA ALA A 87 -15.97 -1.84 -1.59
C ALA A 87 -14.74 -2.01 -0.69
N GLU A 88 -14.67 -3.11 0.07
CA GLU A 88 -13.54 -3.41 0.94
C GLU A 88 -12.25 -3.65 0.13
N ILE A 89 -12.35 -4.41 -0.98
CA ILE A 89 -11.20 -4.67 -1.86
C ILE A 89 -10.73 -3.39 -2.54
N LEU A 90 -11.67 -2.54 -3.00
CA LEU A 90 -11.35 -1.26 -3.62
C LEU A 90 -10.70 -0.28 -2.65
N ASP A 91 -11.16 -0.24 -1.40
CA ASP A 91 -10.56 0.60 -0.36
C ASP A 91 -9.14 0.12 -0.02
N HIS A 92 -8.94 -1.20 0.09
CA HIS A 92 -7.60 -1.76 0.25
C HIS A 92 -6.70 -1.43 -0.95
N CYS A 93 -7.19 -1.59 -2.17
CA CYS A 93 -6.48 -1.22 -3.38
C CYS A 93 -6.06 0.26 -3.40
N ARG A 94 -6.97 1.16 -3.02
CA ARG A 94 -6.67 2.60 -2.92
C ARG A 94 -5.57 2.88 -1.91
N ARG A 95 -5.63 2.24 -0.73
CA ARG A 95 -4.61 2.39 0.32
C ARG A 95 -3.25 1.82 -0.11
N SER A 96 -3.24 0.70 -0.84
CA SER A 96 -2.01 0.04 -1.32
C SER A 96 -1.33 0.79 -2.47
N LEU A 97 -2.10 1.50 -3.29
CA LEU A 97 -1.58 2.32 -4.41
C LEU A 97 -1.31 3.78 -4.02
N ALA A 98 -1.78 4.22 -2.85
CA ALA A 98 -1.47 5.54 -2.36
C ALA A 98 0.04 5.63 -2.08
N PRO A 99 0.73 6.70 -2.52
CA PRO A 99 2.08 6.95 -2.04
C PRO A 99 2.02 7.04 -0.52
N GLU A 100 2.91 6.35 0.19
CA GLU A 100 3.05 6.61 1.63
C GLU A 100 3.24 8.12 1.79
N PRO A 101 2.55 8.75 2.76
CA PRO A 101 2.80 10.15 3.06
C PRO A 101 4.29 10.24 3.37
N GLU A 102 5.04 10.79 2.43
CA GLU A 102 6.45 11.10 2.57
C GLU A 102 6.51 11.93 3.85
N ALA A 103 7.03 11.35 4.94
CA ALA A 103 7.26 12.09 6.15
C ALA A 103 8.10 13.29 5.72
N GLU A 104 7.50 14.48 5.66
CA GLU A 104 8.22 15.68 5.25
C GLU A 104 9.49 15.68 6.09
N PRO A 105 10.69 15.79 5.48
CA PRO A 105 11.91 15.82 6.26
C PRO A 105 11.74 16.95 7.27
N GLU A 106 11.63 16.57 8.55
CA GLU A 106 11.55 17.51 9.66
C GLU A 106 12.78 18.40 9.52
N ASN A 107 12.61 19.58 8.93
CA ASN A 107 13.69 20.49 8.68
C ASN A 107 14.11 21.03 10.05
N PRO A 108 15.30 20.68 10.57
CA PRO A 108 15.71 21.10 11.91
C PRO A 108 16.00 22.61 12.00
N ASN A 109 15.75 23.39 10.93
CA ASN A 109 15.98 24.83 10.91
C ASN A 109 14.83 25.65 10.29
N THR A 110 13.56 25.33 10.55
CA THR A 110 12.48 26.28 10.27
C THR A 110 11.64 26.51 11.50
N GLY A 111 11.91 27.63 12.17
CA GLY A 111 11.03 28.19 13.18
C GLY A 111 9.64 28.40 12.57
N LEU A 112 8.72 27.59 13.06
CA LEU A 112 7.26 27.62 12.88
C LEU A 112 6.69 27.12 11.53
N PRO A 113 5.72 26.19 11.57
CA PRO A 113 5.01 25.71 10.38
C PRO A 113 4.10 26.78 9.78
N LYS A 114 3.86 26.71 8.45
CA LYS A 114 3.11 27.71 7.65
C LYS A 114 1.69 28.03 8.13
N TRP A 115 1.07 27.16 8.94
CA TRP A 115 -0.23 27.43 9.56
C TRP A 115 -0.14 28.38 10.75
N ALA A 116 1.01 28.41 11.45
CA ALA A 116 1.27 29.33 12.55
C ALA A 116 1.46 30.78 12.04
N SER A 117 1.90 30.95 10.79
CA SER A 117 2.04 32.27 10.14
C SER A 117 0.69 32.94 9.86
N ARG A 118 -0.40 32.17 9.71
CA ARG A 118 -1.76 32.70 9.44
C ARG A 118 -2.52 33.17 10.67
N LEU A 119 -2.04 32.83 11.88
CA LEU A 119 -2.69 33.22 13.14
C LEU A 119 -2.12 34.52 13.74
N LEU A 120 -1.07 35.09 13.14
CA LEU A 120 -0.40 36.32 13.60
C LEU A 120 -0.76 37.59 12.81
N SER A 121 -1.72 37.52 11.87
CA SER A 121 -2.17 38.69 11.07
C SER A 121 -3.63 39.11 11.33
N LEU A 122 -4.23 38.68 12.43
CA LEU A 122 -5.52 39.17 12.92
C LEU A 122 -5.33 39.72 14.34
N GLY A 123 -4.86 40.95 14.40
CA GLY A 123 -4.66 41.76 15.59
C GLY A 123 -4.33 43.19 15.20
#